data_AF-A0A6P0VQV2-F1
#
_entry.id   AF-A0A6P0VQV2-F1
#
_cell.length_a   1.000
_cell.length_b   1.000
_cell.length_c   1.000
_cell.angle_alpha   90.00
_cell.angle_beta   90.00
_cell.angle_gamma   90.00
#
_symmetry.space_group_name_H-M   'P 1'
#
loop_
_entity.id
_entity.type
_entity.pdbx_description
1 polymer ?
#
loop_
_entity_poly.entity_id
_entity_poly.type
_entity_poly.pdbx_seq_one_letter_code
_entity_poly.pdbx_strand_id
1 'polypeptide(L)' 'MIIQLADGRQFMLSAIDDFDIEIAQTRRNQKLMEFLEQRARQAQTIPLDEVKRQFGLS' A
#
# COMPACT_ATOMS: atom_id res chain seq x y z
N MET A 1 8.97 -20.65 -1.68
CA MET A 1 9.23 -21.89 -0.92
C MET A 1 8.50 -21.79 0.42
N ILE A 2 7.93 -22.86 0.97
CA ILE A 2 7.33 -22.83 2.32
C ILE A 2 8.34 -23.42 3.31
N ILE A 3 8.69 -22.66 4.35
CA ILE A 3 9.51 -23.09 5.49
C ILE A 3 8.56 -23.49 6.61
N GLN A 4 8.69 -24.70 7.13
CA GLN A 4 7.94 -25.14 8.30
C GLN A 4 8.89 -25.28 9.50
N LEU A 5 8.52 -24.64 10.61
CA LEU A 5 9.22 -24.77 11.88
C LEU A 5 8.81 -26.05 12.61
N ALA A 6 9.63 -26.49 13.56
CA ALA A 6 9.36 -27.68 14.37
C ALA A 6 8.07 -27.57 15.22
N ASP A 7 7.60 -26.35 15.49
CA ASP A 7 6.33 -26.09 16.18
C ASP A 7 5.10 -26.06 15.24
N GLY A 8 5.30 -26.39 13.96
CA GLY A 8 4.25 -26.48 12.95
C GLY A 8 3.95 -25.17 12.23
N ARG A 9 4.49 -24.02 12.66
CA ARG A 9 4.31 -22.74 11.95
C ARG A 9 4.92 -22.80 10.55
N GLN A 10 4.18 -22.25 9.58
CA GLN A 10 4.59 -22.21 8.18
C GLN A 10 4.80 -20.76 7.74
N PHE A 11 5.90 -20.52 7.03
CA PHE A 11 6.29 -19.23 6.47
C PHE A 11 6.55 -19.38 4.98
N MET A 12 6.09 -18.43 4.19
CA MET A 12 6.43 -18.37 2.76
C MET A 12 7.72 -17.56 2.60
N LEU A 13 8.79 -18.24 2.18
CA LEU A 13 10.02 -17.59 1.72
C LEU A 13 9.80 -17.14 0.27
N SER A 14 9.65 -15.82 0.08
CA SER A 14 9.64 -15.13 -1.20
C SER A 14 10.93 -14.35 -1.41
N ALA A 15 11.33 -14.20 -2.67
CA ALA A 15 12.38 -13.24 -3.03
C ALA A 15 11.83 -11.82 -2.88
N ILE A 16 12.71 -10.84 -2.67
CA ILE A 16 12.38 -9.41 -2.49
C ILE A 16 11.63 -8.82 -3.71
N ASP A 17 11.54 -9.56 -4.83
CA ASP A 17 10.94 -9.15 -6.11
C ASP A 17 9.43 -9.43 -6.24
N ASP A 18 8.76 -9.89 -5.17
CA ASP A 18 7.31 -10.16 -5.20
C ASP A 18 6.44 -8.89 -5.15
N PHE A 19 7.03 -7.70 -5.29
CA PHE A 19 6.29 -6.43 -5.34
C PHE A 19 5.23 -6.44 -6.44
N ASP A 20 5.52 -7.05 -7.60
CA ASP A 20 4.54 -7.20 -8.68
C ASP A 20 3.32 -8.04 -8.27
N ILE A 21 3.53 -9.05 -7.41
CA ILE A 21 2.44 -9.86 -6.84
C ILE A 21 1.62 -9.00 -5.87
N GLU A 22 2.26 -8.23 -5.00
CA GLU A 22 1.58 -7.32 -4.08
C GLU A 22 0.75 -6.29 -4.85
N ILE A 23 1.31 -5.65 -5.88
CA ILE A 23 0.59 -4.73 -6.76
C ILE A 23 -0.61 -5.43 -7.42
N ALA A 24 -0.42 -6.66 -7.93
CA ALA A 24 -1.51 -7.43 -8.52
C ALA A 24 -2.62 -7.75 -7.51
N GLN A 25 -2.29 -8.04 -6.26
CA GLN A 25 -3.29 -8.25 -5.20
C GLN A 25 -3.97 -6.93 -4.79
N THR A 26 -3.22 -5.85 -4.62
CA THR A 26 -3.76 -4.53 -4.26
C THR A 26 -4.76 -4.04 -5.31
N ARG A 27 -4.50 -4.26 -6.61
CA ARG A 27 -5.43 -3.92 -7.70
C ARG A 27 -6.77 -4.65 -7.65
N ARG A 28 -6.88 -5.77 -6.92
CA ARG A 28 -8.15 -6.49 -6.72
C ARG A 28 -9.04 -5.84 -5.67
N ASN A 29 -8.54 -4.89 -4.89
CA ASN A 29 -9.33 -4.15 -3.93
C ASN A 29 -10.16 -3.05 -4.64
N GLN A 30 -11.38 -3.40 -5.06
CA GLN A 30 -12.26 -2.51 -5.81
C GLN A 30 -12.50 -1.16 -5.11
N LYS A 31 -12.75 -1.19 -3.79
CA LYS A 31 -12.98 0.03 -2.99
C LYS A 31 -11.78 0.97 -3.02
N LEU A 32 -10.57 0.42 -2.93
CA LEU A 32 -9.34 1.20 -3.03
C LEU A 32 -9.17 1.76 -4.44
N MET A 33 -9.37 0.95 -5.48
CA MET A 33 -9.19 1.38 -6.88
C MET A 33 -10.18 2.50 -7.26
N GLU A 34 -11.43 2.41 -6.83
CA GLU A 34 -12.43 3.47 -7.02
C GLU A 34 -12.05 4.77 -6.32
N PHE A 35 -11.55 4.68 -5.08
CA PHE A 35 -11.05 5.84 -4.35
C PHE A 35 -9.86 6.48 -5.06
N LEU A 36 -8.89 5.67 -5.52
CA LEU A 36 -7.72 6.18 -6.24
C LEU A 36 -8.10 6.83 -7.58
N GLU A 37 -9.05 6.27 -8.32
CA GLU A 37 -9.57 6.86 -9.56
C GLU A 37 -10.21 8.24 -9.31
N GLN A 38 -11.00 8.37 -8.23
CA GLN A 38 -11.55 9.67 -7.82
C GLN A 38 -10.45 10.68 -7.49
N ARG A 39 -9.41 10.25 -6.77
CA ARG A 39 -8.28 11.12 -6.41
C ARG A 39 -7.40 11.50 -7.60
N ALA A 40 -7.19 10.59 -8.56
CA ALA A 40 -6.39 10.86 -9.75
C ALA A 40 -6.98 11.98 -10.62
N ARG A 41 -8.29 12.18 -10.57
CA ARG A 41 -9.01 13.25 -11.29
C ARG A 41 -9.02 14.59 -10.54
N GLN A 42 -8.54 14.62 -9.29
CA GLN A 42 -8.51 15.84 -8.49
C GLN A 42 -7.28 16.67 -8.84
N ALA A 43 -7.47 17.82 -9.49
CA ALA A 43 -6.38 18.73 -9.86
C ALA A 43 -5.93 19.66 -8.72
N GLN A 44 -6.73 19.77 -7.65
CA GLN A 44 -6.41 20.64 -6.52
C GLN A 44 -5.28 20.04 -5.70
N THR A 45 -4.23 20.84 -5.48
CA THR A 45 -3.11 20.50 -4.60
C THR A 45 -3.08 21.47 -3.42
N ILE A 46 -2.56 21.01 -2.29
CA ILE A 46 -2.31 21.83 -1.10
C ILE A 46 -0.81 21.73 -0.81
N PRO A 47 -0.09 22.84 -0.61
CA PRO A 47 1.32 22.82 -0.25
C PRO A 47 1.56 22.02 1.05
N LEU A 48 2.63 21.23 1.08
CA LEU A 48 2.96 20.40 2.25
C LEU A 48 3.09 21.24 3.54
N ASP A 49 3.66 22.45 3.45
CA ASP A 49 3.82 23.35 4.60
C ASP A 49 2.49 23.90 5.12
N GLU A 50 1.48 24.01 4.26
CA GLU A 50 0.12 24.35 4.69
C GLU A 50 -0.50 23.20 5.47
N VAL A 51 -0.39 21.97 4.96
CA VAL A 51 -0.88 20.76 5.64
C VAL A 51 -0.18 20.59 6.99
N LYS A 52 1.15 20.71 7.03
CA LYS A 52 1.94 20.65 8.27
C LYS A 52 1.41 21.60 9.34
N ARG A 53 1.18 22.87 8.99
CA ARG A 53 0.58 23.87 9.89
C ARG A 53 -0.83 23.48 10.36
N GLN A 54 -1.69 22.99 9.47
CA GLN A 54 -3.06 22.57 9.83
C GLN A 54 -3.07 21.45 10.87
N PHE A 55 -2.09 20.54 10.82
CA PHE A 55 -1.97 19.40 11.74
C PHE A 55 -1.03 19.64 12.93
N GLY A 56 -0.50 20.87 13.11
CA GLY A 56 0.44 21.18 14.19
C GLY A 56 1.80 20.48 14.08
N LEU A 57 2.14 20.01 12.87
CA LEU A 57 3.42 19.40 12.56
C LEU A 57 4.37 20.53 12.14
N SER A 58 5.35 20.84 12.99
CA SER A 58 6.37 21.87 12.71
C SER A 58 7.51 21.29 11.88
#